data_AF-A0A831Y4H8-F1
#
_entry.id   AF-A0A831Y4H8-F1
#
_cell.length_a   1.000
_cell.length_b   1.000
_cell.length_c   1.000
_cell.angle_alpha   90.00
_cell.angle_beta   90.00
_cell.angle_gamma   90.00
#
_symmetry.space_group_name_H-M   'P 1'
#
loop_
_entity.id
_entity.type
_entity.pdbx_description
1 polymer ?
#
loop_
_entity_poly.entity_id
_entity_poly.type
_entity_poly.pdbx_seq_one_letter_code
_entity_poly.pdbx_strand_id
1 'polypeptide(L)'
;MKLAAIVTALVLLVAAGTGLAATPLQPLVAGWEQFFKIEWQAGDRAGRPVVYGRILNDWGMPAANMRLLVEGLDASGAVRDQQVAWLGSMLQPGMRAYFEVPVPSPAPAYRVSVFAFDWVQTNGERD
;
A
#
# COMPACT_ATOMS: atom_id res chain seq x y z
N MET A 1 -11.31 -23.80 -55.86
CA MET A 1 -11.14 -23.04 -54.60
C MET A 1 -12.19 -21.94 -54.54
N LYS A 2 -13.09 -21.97 -53.56
CA LYS A 2 -13.68 -20.81 -52.86
C LYS A 2 -14.55 -21.36 -51.73
N LEU A 3 -13.99 -21.28 -50.53
CA LEU A 3 -14.52 -21.80 -49.28
C LEU A 3 -15.63 -20.91 -48.73
N ALA A 4 -16.41 -21.56 -47.86
CA ALA A 4 -17.73 -21.22 -47.37
C ALA A 4 -17.80 -20.04 -46.39
N ALA A 5 -19.01 -19.44 -46.41
CA ALA A 5 -19.86 -19.03 -45.30
C ALA A 5 -19.31 -18.11 -44.18
N ILE A 6 -19.93 -16.94 -44.17
CA ILE A 6 -20.00 -15.94 -43.11
C ILE A 6 -20.69 -16.52 -41.87
N VAL A 7 -20.11 -16.32 -40.68
CA VAL A 7 -20.84 -16.42 -39.41
C VAL A 7 -20.52 -15.18 -38.59
N THR A 8 -21.48 -14.26 -38.54
CA THR A 8 -21.44 -13.10 -37.65
C THR A 8 -22.09 -13.51 -36.33
N ALA A 9 -21.29 -13.66 -35.27
CA ALA A 9 -21.81 -13.88 -33.92
C ALA A 9 -22.13 -12.52 -33.28
N LEU A 10 -23.41 -12.26 -33.04
CA LEU A 10 -23.91 -11.13 -32.26
C LEU A 10 -23.79 -11.47 -30.76
N VAL A 11 -22.91 -10.80 -30.03
CA VAL A 11 -22.82 -10.94 -28.57
C VAL A 11 -23.79 -9.96 -27.92
N LEU A 12 -24.84 -10.49 -27.29
CA LEU A 12 -25.72 -9.73 -26.39
C LEU A 12 -25.07 -9.67 -25.01
N LEU A 13 -24.59 -8.48 -24.62
CA LEU A 13 -24.08 -8.24 -23.27
C LEU A 13 -25.23 -7.87 -22.34
N VAL A 14 -25.69 -8.81 -21.52
CA VAL A 14 -26.62 -8.53 -20.41
C VAL A 14 -25.79 -8.00 -19.24
N ALA A 15 -25.90 -6.69 -18.97
CA ALA A 15 -25.35 -6.07 -17.77
C ALA A 15 -26.28 -6.34 -16.57
N ALA A 16 -26.08 -7.48 -15.89
CA ALA A 16 -26.59 -7.65 -14.53
C ALA A 16 -25.63 -6.91 -13.59
N GLY A 17 -26.13 -5.87 -12.92
CA GLY A 17 -25.37 -5.08 -11.96
C GLY A 17 -24.94 -5.93 -10.77
N THR A 18 -23.76 -6.53 -10.85
CA THR A 18 -22.99 -6.96 -9.68
C THR A 18 -22.15 -5.76 -9.26
N GLY A 19 -22.23 -5.37 -7.99
CA GLY A 19 -21.32 -4.35 -7.46
C GLY A 19 -19.90 -4.83 -7.72
N LEU A 20 -19.17 -4.13 -8.59
CA LEU A 20 -17.76 -4.41 -8.83
C LEU A 20 -17.05 -4.16 -7.50
N ALA A 21 -16.70 -5.23 -6.79
CA ALA A 21 -15.81 -5.13 -5.65
C ALA A 21 -14.52 -4.49 -6.17
N ALA A 22 -14.17 -3.31 -5.64
CA ALA A 22 -12.94 -2.65 -6.01
C ALA A 22 -11.77 -3.56 -5.62
N THR A 23 -10.83 -3.78 -6.54
CA THR A 23 -9.60 -4.51 -6.24
C THR A 23 -8.84 -3.76 -5.14
N PRO A 24 -8.44 -4.44 -4.04
CA PRO A 24 -7.64 -3.81 -3.00
C PRO A 24 -6.35 -3.21 -3.58
N LEU A 25 -5.94 -2.06 -3.05
CA LEU A 25 -4.65 -1.46 -3.32
C LEU A 25 -3.53 -2.43 -2.90
N GLN A 26 -2.46 -2.41 -3.67
CA GLN A 26 -1.23 -3.14 -3.36
C GLN A 26 -0.06 -2.15 -3.33
N PRO A 27 1.04 -2.46 -2.62
CA PRO A 27 2.27 -1.70 -2.73
C PRO A 27 2.67 -1.50 -4.19
N LEU A 28 3.00 -0.26 -4.55
CA LEU A 28 3.48 0.08 -5.89
C LEU A 28 4.94 -0.36 -6.09
N VAL A 29 5.67 -0.55 -5.00
CA VAL A 29 7.05 -1.03 -4.99
C VAL A 29 7.08 -2.41 -4.35
N ALA A 30 7.30 -3.45 -5.18
CA ALA A 30 7.52 -4.80 -4.70
C ALA A 30 8.89 -4.94 -4.03
N GLY A 31 8.99 -5.78 -3.00
CA GLY A 31 10.25 -6.07 -2.31
C GLY A 31 10.77 -4.92 -1.47
N TRP A 32 9.92 -3.98 -1.05
CA TRP A 32 10.30 -2.88 -0.16
C TRP A 32 10.88 -3.39 1.17
N GLU A 33 10.52 -4.61 1.57
CA GLU A 33 10.95 -5.29 2.80
C GLU A 33 12.47 -5.50 2.87
N GLN A 34 13.15 -5.53 1.72
CA GLN A 34 14.61 -5.63 1.66
C GLN A 34 15.31 -4.33 2.11
N PHE A 35 14.58 -3.21 2.12
CA PHE A 35 15.10 -1.88 2.42
C PHE A 35 14.58 -1.31 3.74
N PHE A 36 13.34 -1.66 4.10
CA PHE A 36 12.68 -1.10 5.28
C PHE A 36 12.17 -2.19 6.21
N LYS A 37 12.31 -1.94 7.51
CA LYS A 37 11.73 -2.77 8.57
C LYS A 37 10.63 -1.99 9.26
N ILE A 38 9.44 -2.58 9.36
CA ILE A 38 8.29 -1.98 10.03
C ILE A 38 7.93 -2.80 11.27
N GLU A 39 7.80 -2.11 12.39
CA GLU A 39 7.17 -2.65 13.60
C GLU A 39 5.95 -1.78 13.91
N TRP A 40 4.81 -2.41 14.17
CA TRP A 40 3.56 -1.70 14.37
C TRP A 40 2.63 -2.46 15.30
N GLN A 41 1.64 -1.75 15.83
CA GLN A 41 0.53 -2.32 16.59
C GLN A 41 -0.75 -1.50 16.38
N ALA A 42 -1.89 -2.15 16.60
CA ALA A 42 -3.18 -1.45 16.63
C ALA A 42 -3.34 -0.71 17.98
N GLY A 43 -4.11 0.37 17.98
CA GLY A 43 -4.42 1.11 19.17
C GLY A 43 -5.62 2.04 19.02
N ASP A 44 -5.80 2.88 20.03
CA ASP A 44 -6.83 3.90 20.07
C ASP A 44 -6.21 5.25 20.48
N ARG A 45 -6.59 6.30 19.76
CA ARG A 45 -6.20 7.68 20.04
C ARG A 45 -7.47 8.50 20.26
N ALA A 46 -7.80 8.77 21.52
CA ALA A 46 -8.95 9.58 21.91
C ALA A 46 -10.29 9.05 21.33
N GLY A 47 -10.49 7.73 21.40
CA GLY A 47 -11.69 7.05 20.90
C GLY A 47 -11.69 6.81 19.40
N ARG A 48 -10.56 7.03 18.72
CA ARG A 48 -10.39 6.76 17.29
C ARG A 48 -9.40 5.61 17.09
N PRO A 49 -9.74 4.57 16.33
CA PRO A 49 -8.80 3.49 16.06
C PRO A 49 -7.64 4.01 15.20
N VAL A 50 -6.44 3.58 15.57
CA VAL A 50 -5.19 3.93 14.89
C VAL A 50 -4.31 2.70 14.73
N VAL A 51 -3.42 2.73 13.74
CA VAL A 51 -2.26 1.85 13.68
C VAL A 51 -1.02 2.72 13.81
N TYR A 52 -0.20 2.44 14.82
CA TYR A 52 1.01 3.21 15.09
C TYR A 52 2.23 2.31 15.16
N GLY A 53 3.40 2.88 14.90
CA GLY A 53 4.61 2.09 14.82
C GLY A 53 5.82 2.90 14.43
N ARG A 54 6.84 2.18 14.00
CA ARG A 54 8.08 2.74 13.48
C ARG A 54 8.50 2.03 12.22
N ILE A 55 9.15 2.78 11.35
CA ILE A 55 9.82 2.30 10.16
C ILE A 55 11.30 2.64 10.26
N LEU A 56 12.15 1.64 10.01
CA LEU A 56 13.61 1.77 9.91
C LEU A 56 13.99 1.71 8.42
N ASN A 57 14.82 2.65 7.97
CA ASN A 57 15.56 2.50 6.73
C ASN A 57 16.82 1.67 7.00
N ASP A 58 16.77 0.40 6.61
CA ASP A 58 17.88 -0.55 6.73
C ASP A 58 18.77 -0.55 5.47
N TRP A 59 18.54 0.41 4.57
CA TRP A 59 19.27 0.58 3.34
C TRP A 59 20.24 1.76 3.37
N GLY A 60 21.22 1.75 2.47
CA GLY A 60 22.31 2.72 2.40
C GLY A 60 21.97 4.07 1.75
N MET A 61 20.71 4.30 1.34
CA MET A 61 20.30 5.54 0.66
C MET A 61 19.14 6.24 1.39
N PRO A 62 19.09 7.58 1.44
CA PRO A 62 17.95 8.29 1.99
C PRO A 62 16.69 8.05 1.15
N ALA A 63 15.55 7.84 1.80
CA ALA A 63 14.25 7.68 1.15
C ALA A 63 13.35 8.87 1.42
N ALA A 64 12.74 9.42 0.38
CA ALA A 64 11.79 10.53 0.43
C ALA A 64 10.41 10.08 -0.04
N ASN A 65 9.43 10.99 0.11
CA ASN A 65 8.05 10.80 -0.33
C ASN A 65 7.42 9.47 0.12
N MET A 66 7.83 8.98 1.29
CA MET A 66 7.42 7.67 1.78
C MET A 66 5.94 7.67 2.14
N ARG A 67 5.23 6.69 1.59
CA ARG A 67 3.83 6.41 1.88
C ARG A 67 3.70 5.00 2.41
N LEU A 68 2.89 4.83 3.45
CA LEU A 68 2.53 3.54 4.02
C LEU A 68 1.13 3.16 3.56
N LEU A 69 0.92 1.87 3.29
CA LEU A 69 -0.40 1.28 3.11
C LEU A 69 -0.74 0.49 4.37
N VAL A 70 -1.80 0.91 5.05
CA VAL A 70 -2.37 0.22 6.21
C VAL A 70 -3.67 -0.43 5.76
N GLU A 71 -3.79 -1.74 5.99
CA GLU A 71 -4.94 -2.54 5.58
C GLU A 71 -5.59 -3.15 6.82
N GLY A 72 -6.89 -2.92 6.98
CA GLY A 72 -7.72 -3.66 7.93
C GLY A 72 -8.17 -4.98 7.31
N LEU A 73 -7.97 -6.08 8.04
CA LEU A 73 -8.29 -7.42 7.60
C LEU A 73 -9.49 -7.98 8.36
N ASP A 74 -10.37 -8.70 7.67
CA ASP A 74 -11.44 -9.47 8.31
C ASP A 74 -10.94 -10.82 8.88
N ALA A 75 -11.85 -11.61 9.45
CA ALA A 75 -11.52 -12.89 10.07
C ALA A 75 -11.00 -13.95 9.07
N SER A 76 -11.27 -13.78 7.77
CA SER A 76 -10.74 -14.65 6.71
C SER A 76 -9.36 -14.21 6.21
N GLY A 77 -8.88 -13.05 6.67
CA GLY A 77 -7.66 -12.41 6.19
C GLY A 77 -7.86 -11.57 4.93
N ALA A 78 -9.11 -11.37 4.47
CA ALA A 78 -9.41 -10.52 3.34
C ALA A 78 -9.35 -9.04 3.75
N VAL A 79 -8.91 -8.20 2.82
CA VAL A 79 -8.85 -6.75 3.02
C VAL A 79 -10.27 -6.20 2.99
N ARG A 80 -10.67 -5.52 4.08
CA ARG A 80 -11.99 -4.90 4.19
C ARG A 80 -11.94 -3.36 4.13
N ASP A 81 -10.82 -2.78 4.55
CA ASP A 81 -10.56 -1.34 4.52
C ASP A 81 -9.06 -1.08 4.33
N GLN A 82 -8.71 0.05 3.73
CA GLN A 82 -7.32 0.44 3.46
C GLN A 82 -7.14 1.95 3.59
N GLN A 83 -5.94 2.35 4.01
CA GLN A 83 -5.53 3.75 4.12
C GLN A 83 -4.10 3.92 3.61
N VAL A 84 -3.88 4.90 2.73
CA VAL A 84 -2.53 5.33 2.34
C VAL A 84 -2.17 6.59 3.12
N ALA A 85 -1.07 6.57 3.86
CA ALA A 85 -0.63 7.66 4.70
C ALA A 85 0.81 8.07 4.42
N TRP A 86 1.08 9.37 4.48
CA TRP A 86 2.43 9.91 4.36
C TRP A 86 3.20 9.73 5.66
N LEU A 87 4.45 9.29 5.58
CA LEU A 87 5.35 9.23 6.74
C LEU A 87 5.74 10.64 7.23
N GLY A 88 5.57 11.66 6.37
CA GLY A 88 5.79 13.07 6.70
C GLY A 88 7.25 13.48 6.89
N SER A 89 8.20 12.57 6.68
CA SER A 89 9.63 12.82 6.83
C SER A 89 10.44 12.04 5.79
N MET A 90 11.60 12.59 5.43
CA MET A 90 12.65 11.85 4.73
C MET A 90 13.33 10.91 5.73
N LEU A 91 13.54 9.66 5.34
CA LEU A 91 14.15 8.64 6.17
C LEU A 91 15.59 8.40 5.75
N GLN A 92 16.53 8.96 6.52
CA GLN A 92 17.97 8.80 6.30
C GLN A 92 18.43 7.34 6.52
N PRO A 93 19.56 6.90 5.93
CA PRO A 93 20.12 5.57 6.16
C PRO A 93 20.30 5.26 7.66
N GLY A 94 19.85 4.08 8.10
CA GLY A 94 19.94 3.63 9.50
C GLY A 94 18.99 4.34 10.47
N MET A 95 18.22 5.33 10.02
CA MET A 95 17.33 6.12 10.87
C MET A 95 15.92 5.54 10.92
N ARG A 96 15.22 5.88 11.99
CA ARG A 96 13.84 5.46 12.27
C ARG A 96 12.91 6.67 12.26
N ALA A 97 11.70 6.47 11.74
CA ALA A 97 10.61 7.41 11.88
C ALA A 97 9.41 6.71 12.53
N TYR A 98 8.67 7.46 13.32
CA TYR A 98 7.43 7.01 13.94
C TYR A 98 6.25 7.43 13.07
N PHE A 99 5.22 6.61 13.05
CA PHE A 99 3.97 6.93 12.38
C PHE A 99 2.77 6.58 13.26
N GLU A 100 1.68 7.28 13.03
CA GLU A 100 0.35 6.97 13.54
C GLU A 100 -0.62 7.23 12.39
N VAL A 101 -1.37 6.20 12.00
CA VAL A 101 -2.33 6.26 10.90
C VAL A 101 -3.72 5.99 11.44
N PRO A 102 -4.64 6.98 11.40
CA PRO A 102 -6.04 6.74 11.67
C PRO A 102 -6.62 5.76 10.66
N VAL A 103 -7.34 4.75 11.17
CA VAL A 103 -8.02 3.76 10.33
C VAL A 103 -9.54 3.95 10.40
N PRO A 104 -10.29 3.57 9.34
CA PRO A 104 -11.72 3.85 9.29
C PRO A 104 -12.53 3.17 10.40
N SER A 105 -12.14 1.96 10.80
CA SER A 105 -12.80 1.21 11.87
C SER A 105 -11.86 0.15 12.50
N PRO A 106 -12.13 -0.32 13.74
CA PRO A 106 -11.32 -1.37 14.38
C PRO A 106 -11.42 -2.70 13.63
N ALA A 107 -10.28 -3.32 13.32
CA ALA A 107 -10.19 -4.59 12.57
C ALA A 107 -9.62 -5.73 13.44
N PRO A 108 -10.05 -6.99 13.22
CA PRO A 108 -9.45 -8.17 13.86
C PRO A 108 -7.93 -8.25 13.68
N ALA A 109 -7.43 -7.87 12.51
CA ALA A 109 -6.02 -7.82 12.21
C ALA A 109 -5.72 -6.66 11.25
N TYR A 110 -4.45 -6.27 11.21
CA TYR A 110 -3.95 -5.27 10.27
C TYR A 110 -2.73 -5.80 9.52
N ARG A 111 -2.44 -5.18 8.37
CA ARG A 111 -1.18 -5.30 7.64
C ARG A 111 -0.66 -3.90 7.34
N VAL A 112 0.65 -3.70 7.50
CA VAL A 112 1.31 -2.43 7.16
C VAL A 112 2.44 -2.71 6.19
N SER A 113 2.48 -1.95 5.10
CA SER A 113 3.50 -2.05 4.06
C SER A 113 3.96 -0.67 3.60
N VAL A 114 5.15 -0.59 2.99
CA VAL A 114 5.54 0.61 2.25
C VAL A 114 4.81 0.61 0.91
N PHE A 115 3.95 1.58 0.70
CA PHE A 115 3.18 1.72 -0.52
C PHE A 115 4.03 2.27 -1.67
N ALA A 116 4.81 3.32 -1.40
CA ALA A 116 5.67 4.00 -2.36
C ALA A 116 6.74 4.82 -1.64
N PHE A 117 7.87 5.07 -2.30
CA PHE A 117 8.95 5.94 -1.85
C PHE A 117 9.85 6.29 -3.04
N ASP A 118 10.65 7.34 -2.89
CA ASP A 118 11.69 7.72 -3.85
C ASP A 118 13.06 7.65 -3.17
N TRP A 119 14.09 7.17 -3.88
CA TRP A 119 15.46 7.31 -3.42
C TRP A 119 15.98 8.71 -3.68
N VAL A 120 16.66 9.28 -2.69
CA VAL A 120 17.38 10.54 -2.85
C VAL A 120 18.78 10.22 -3.32
N GLN A 121 19.10 10.60 -4.55
CA GLN A 121 20.49 10.56 -5.03
C GLN A 121 21.23 11.81 -4.55
N THR A 122 22.40 11.63 -3.97
CA THR A 122 23.36 12.73 -3.84
C THR A 122 23.94 12.97 -5.23
N ASN A 123 23.54 14.04 -5.90
CA ASN A 123 24.28 14.51 -7.06
C ASN A 123 25.68 14.91 -6.57
N GLY A 124 26.70 14.16 -6.98
CA GLY A 124 28.10 14.46 -6.67
C GLY A 124 28.61 15.64 -7.48
N GLU A 125 28.01 16.82 -7.32
CA GLU A 125 28.63 18.07 -7.77
C GLU A 125 29.88 18.29 -6.92
N ARG A 126 31.02 17.92 -7.51
CA ARG A 126 32.34 18.37 -7.11
C ARG A 126 32.49 19.77 -7.69
N ASP A 127 32.41 20.79 -6.85
CA ASP A 127 33.04 22.09 -7.10
C ASP A 127 34.57 21.94 -7.08
#